data_AF-A0A968YM57-F1
#
_entry.id   AF-A0A968YM57-F1
#
_cell.length_a   1.000
_cell.length_b   1.000
_cell.length_c   1.000
_cell.angle_alpha   90.00
_cell.angle_beta   90.00
_cell.angle_gamma   90.00
#
_symmetry.space_group_name_H-M   'P 1'
#
loop_
_entity.id
_entity.type
_entity.pdbx_description
1 polymer ?
#
loop_
_entity_poly.entity_id
_entity_poly.type
_entity_poly.pdbx_seq_one_letter_code
_entity_poly.pdbx_strand_id
1 'polypeptide(L)'
;MYIQLKPEHEQFIQAQMASGRYENADDVIAKALKLLEEWEKGYQEWEEETRQKIAIGLAQIERGEVVDGEVVMAQLTEKIRKARENQG
;
A
#
# COMPACT_ATOMS: atom_id res chain seq x y z
N MET A 1 -24.98 4.78 -18.20
CA MET A 1 -24.54 3.36 -18.24
C MET A 1 -25.40 2.60 -17.25
N TYR A 2 -25.86 1.40 -17.58
CA TYR A 2 -26.64 0.57 -16.66
C TYR A 2 -25.81 -0.64 -16.25
N ILE A 3 -25.63 -0.84 -14.95
CA ILE A 3 -24.92 -1.98 -14.38
C ILE A 3 -25.92 -2.81 -13.60
N GLN A 4 -25.99 -4.11 -13.87
CA GLN A 4 -26.79 -5.02 -13.06
C GLN A 4 -26.01 -5.37 -11.80
N LEU A 5 -26.59 -5.04 -10.65
CA LEU A 5 -26.05 -5.41 -9.35
C LEU A 5 -26.54 -6.79 -8.95
N LYS A 6 -25.71 -7.50 -8.18
CA LYS A 6 -26.16 -8.69 -7.48
C LYS A 6 -27.08 -8.28 -6.32
N PRO A 7 -28.05 -9.12 -5.92
CA PRO A 7 -28.97 -8.80 -4.84
C PRO A 7 -28.29 -8.37 -3.54
N GLU A 8 -27.13 -8.95 -3.22
CA GLU A 8 -26.38 -8.65 -2.01
C GLU A 8 -25.81 -7.21 -2.03
N HIS A 9 -25.39 -6.71 -3.19
CA HIS A 9 -24.88 -5.35 -3.35
C HIS A 9 -26.02 -4.32 -3.28
N GLU A 10 -27.18 -4.66 -3.84
CA GLU A 10 -28.36 -3.82 -3.76
C GLU A 10 -28.84 -3.68 -2.31
N GLN A 11 -28.89 -4.78 -1.55
CA GLN A 11 -29.19 -4.78 -0.12
C GLN A 11 -28.20 -3.93 0.67
N PHE A 12 -26.91 -4.02 0.36
CA PHE A 12 -25.89 -3.20 1.01
C PHE A 12 -26.12 -1.70 0.76
N ILE A 13 -26.40 -1.31 -0.49
CA ILE A 13 -26.67 0.09 -0.84
C ILE A 13 -27.91 0.59 -0.10
N GLN A 14 -28.99 -0.20 -0.07
CA GLN A 14 -30.22 0.13 0.66
C GLN A 14 -29.95 0.32 2.16
N ALA A 15 -29.12 -0.54 2.77
CA ALA A 15 -28.74 -0.41 4.18
C ALA A 15 -27.92 0.86 4.46
N GLN A 16 -27.03 1.27 3.53
CA GLN A 16 -26.30 2.53 3.67
C GLN A 16 -27.22 3.75 3.56
N MET A 17 -28.19 3.73 2.64
CA MET A 17 -29.20 4.79 2.54
C MET A 17 -30.09 4.85 3.79
N ALA A 18 -30.53 3.69 4.30
CA ALA A 18 -31.33 3.60 5.51
C ALA A 18 -30.62 4.15 6.76
N SER A 19 -29.28 4.21 6.76
CA SER A 19 -28.51 4.86 7.82
C SER A 19 -28.62 6.39 7.84
N GLY A 20 -29.22 7.00 6.81
CA GLY A 20 -29.35 8.45 6.66
C GLY A 20 -28.06 9.17 6.24
N ARG A 21 -26.97 8.43 5.99
CA ARG A 21 -25.66 8.99 5.60
C ARG A 21 -25.55 9.35 4.11
N TYR A 22 -26.47 8.85 3.30
CA TYR A 22 -26.46 8.99 1.84
C TYR A 22 -27.88 9.29 1.36
N GLU A 23 -28.03 10.20 0.42
CA GLU A 23 -29.33 10.67 -0.08
C GLU A 23 -29.90 9.69 -1.12
N ASN A 24 -29.01 9.07 -1.90
CA ASN A 24 -29.37 8.14 -2.96
C ASN A 24 -28.29 7.05 -3.18
N ALA A 25 -28.59 6.10 -4.05
CA ALA A 25 -27.69 5.00 -4.39
C ALA A 25 -26.41 5.47 -5.10
N ASP A 26 -26.51 6.54 -5.91
CA ASP A 26 -25.36 7.09 -6.64
C ASP A 26 -24.32 7.66 -5.69
N ASP A 27 -24.72 8.26 -4.55
CA ASP A 27 -23.78 8.74 -3.54
C ASP A 27 -22.95 7.59 -2.92
N VAL A 28 -23.60 6.46 -2.65
CA VAL A 28 -22.95 5.26 -2.10
C VAL A 28 -21.96 4.70 -3.12
N ILE A 29 -22.38 4.60 -4.39
CA ILE A 29 -21.56 4.09 -5.50
C ILE A 29 -20.37 5.02 -5.75
N ALA A 30 -20.59 6.34 -5.79
CA ALA A 30 -19.54 7.34 -5.97
C ALA A 30 -18.47 7.24 -4.86
N LYS A 31 -18.89 7.05 -3.60
CA LYS A 31 -17.96 6.85 -2.50
C LYS A 31 -17.16 5.56 -2.64
N ALA A 32 -17.80 4.45 -3.04
CA ALA A 32 -17.12 3.18 -3.26
C ALA A 32 -16.09 3.25 -4.39
N LEU A 33 -16.45 3.89 -5.52
CA LEU A 33 -15.55 4.07 -6.66
C LEU A 33 -14.37 4.99 -6.31
N LYS A 34 -14.59 6.06 -5.54
CA LYS A 34 -13.50 6.92 -5.07
C LYS A 34 -12.51 6.14 -4.19
N LEU A 35 -13.00 5.30 -3.29
CA LEU A 35 -12.13 4.46 -2.46
C LEU A 35 -11.33 3.44 -3.30
N LEU A 36 -11.96 2.88 -4.33
CA LEU A 36 -11.26 2.01 -5.28
C LEU A 36 -10.16 2.75 -6.03
N GLU A 37 -10.45 3.95 -6.54
CA GLU A 37 -9.47 4.77 -7.26
C GLU A 37 -8.29 5.17 -6.36
N GLU A 38 -8.55 5.56 -5.10
CA GLU A 38 -7.52 5.88 -4.12
C GLU A 38 -6.63 4.66 -3.82
N TRP A 39 -7.24 3.48 -3.67
CA TRP A 39 -6.50 2.24 -3.45
C TRP A 39 -5.66 1.83 -4.66
N GLU A 40 -6.22 1.90 -5.87
CA GLU A 40 -5.50 1.59 -7.10
C GLU A 40 -4.33 2.54 -7.33
N LYS A 41 -4.50 3.85 -7.08
CA LYS A 41 -3.40 4.82 -7.17
C LYS A 41 -2.26 4.47 -6.22
N GLY A 42 -2.57 4.21 -4.94
CA GLY A 42 -1.54 3.83 -3.97
C GLY A 42 -0.82 2.54 -4.35
N TYR A 43 -1.54 1.57 -4.92
CA TYR A 43 -0.94 0.33 -5.43
C TYR A 43 -0.02 0.59 -6.63
N GLN A 44 -0.45 1.41 -7.59
CA GLN A 44 0.36 1.75 -8.78
C GLN A 44 1.63 2.52 -8.40
N GLU A 45 1.53 3.48 -7.46
CA GLU A 45 2.68 4.21 -6.93
C GLU A 45 3.68 3.27 -6.24
N TRP A 46 3.19 2.37 -5.39
CA TRP A 46 4.01 1.37 -4.72
C TRP A 46 4.69 0.41 -5.73
N GLU A 47 3.95 -0.02 -6.75
CA GLU A 47 4.46 -0.92 -7.78
C GLU A 47 5.59 -0.24 -8.56
N GLU A 48 5.40 1.00 -8.99
CA GLU A 48 6.41 1.77 -9.72
C GLU A 48 7.65 2.03 -8.87
N GLU A 49 7.48 2.46 -7.60
CA GLU A 49 8.59 2.66 -6.67
C GLU A 49 9.39 1.37 -6.47
N THR A 50 8.69 0.24 -6.34
CA THR A 50 9.32 -1.07 -6.18
C THR A 50 10.09 -1.49 -7.43
N ARG A 51 9.52 -1.30 -8.62
CA ARG A 51 10.18 -1.58 -9.90
C ARG A 51 11.47 -0.76 -10.05
N GLN A 52 11.45 0.52 -9.68
CA GLN A 52 12.62 1.40 -9.71
C GLN A 52 13.70 0.91 -8.73
N LYS A 53 13.34 0.59 -7.49
CA LYS A 53 14.28 0.04 -6.49
C LYS A 53 14.93 -1.26 -6.95
N ILE A 54 14.16 -2.15 -7.58
CA ILE A 54 14.69 -3.40 -8.15
C ILE A 54 15.68 -3.10 -9.28
N ALA A 55 15.32 -2.22 -10.22
CA ALA A 55 16.21 -1.85 -11.32
C ALA A 55 17.54 -1.26 -10.83
N ILE A 56 17.49 -0.38 -9.81
CA ILE A 56 18.69 0.17 -9.18
C ILE A 56 19.53 -0.96 -8.55
N GLY A 57 18.90 -1.85 -7.76
CA GLY A 57 19.60 -2.96 -7.11
C GLY A 57 20.27 -3.91 -8.10
N LEU A 58 19.60 -4.24 -9.21
CA LEU A 58 20.18 -5.05 -10.29
C LEU A 58 21.41 -4.38 -10.90
N ALA A 59 21.33 -3.09 -11.21
CA ALA A 59 22.47 -2.34 -11.75
C ALA A 59 23.64 -2.24 -10.74
N GLN A 60 23.36 -2.15 -9.44
CA GLN A 60 24.38 -2.21 -8.38
C GLN A 60 25.08 -3.58 -8.35
N ILE A 61 24.31 -4.66 -8.45
CA ILE A 61 24.85 -6.02 -8.51
C ILE A 61 25.78 -6.18 -9.72
N GLU A 62 25.37 -5.71 -10.90
CA GLU A 62 26.20 -5.75 -12.11
C GLU A 62 27.52 -4.99 -11.98
N ARG A 63 27.54 -3.89 -11.21
CA ARG A 63 28.75 -3.12 -10.89
C ARG A 63 29.58 -3.74 -9.76
N GLY A 64 29.13 -4.83 -9.15
CA GLY A 64 29.78 -5.45 -7.99
C GLY A 64 29.62 -4.66 -6.69
N GLU A 65 28.66 -3.73 -6.62
CA GLU A 65 28.32 -2.93 -5.43
C GLU A 65 27.48 -3.75 -4.44
N VAL A 66 27.94 -4.97 -4.14
CA VAL A 66 27.32 -5.90 -3.20
C VAL A 66 28.14 -5.97 -1.91
N VAL A 67 27.45 -6.19 -0.80
CA VAL A 67 28.06 -6.32 0.53
C VAL A 67 27.71 -7.68 1.11
N ASP A 68 28.62 -8.23 1.91
CA ASP A 68 28.38 -9.47 2.63
C ASP A 68 27.30 -9.28 3.71
N GLY A 69 26.28 -10.13 3.69
CA GLY A 69 25.14 -10.04 4.58
C GLY A 69 25.49 -10.26 6.06
N GLU A 70 26.41 -11.16 6.37
CA GLU A 70 26.84 -11.42 7.74
C GLU A 70 27.59 -10.21 8.31
N VAL A 71 28.44 -9.59 7.49
CA VAL A 71 29.16 -8.36 7.85
C VAL A 71 28.18 -7.21 8.14
N VAL A 72 27.18 -7.02 7.29
CA VAL A 72 26.15 -5.97 7.48
C VAL A 72 25.37 -6.20 8.77
N MET A 73 24.94 -7.42 9.03
CA MET A 73 24.16 -7.76 10.23
C MET A 73 24.98 -7.54 11.51
N ALA A 74 26.25 -7.97 11.52
CA ALA A 74 27.14 -7.73 12.65
C ALA A 74 27.32 -6.23 12.95
N GLN A 75 27.51 -5.40 11.91
CA GLN A 75 27.62 -3.94 12.06
C GLN A 75 26.32 -3.31 12.57
N LEU A 76 25.16 -3.79 12.11
CA LEU A 76 23.86 -3.28 12.55
C LEU A 76 23.60 -3.61 14.02
N THR A 77 23.87 -4.84 14.45
CA THR A 77 23.74 -5.25 15.86
C THR A 77 24.62 -4.39 16.76
N GLU A 78 25.86 -4.12 16.36
CA GLU A 78 26.78 -3.29 17.12
C GLU A 78 26.31 -1.84 17.22
N LYS A 79 25.75 -1.27 16.14
CA LYS A 79 25.13 0.07 16.17
C LYS A 79 23.96 0.13 17.14
N ILE A 80 23.10 -0.88 17.15
CA ILE A 80 21.95 -0.95 18.07
C ILE A 80 22.42 -1.06 19.52
N ARG A 81 23.45 -1.86 19.79
CA ARG A 81 24.04 -2.00 21.14
C ARG A 81 24.56 -0.65 21.65
N LYS A 82 25.38 0.05 20.86
CA LYS A 82 25.92 1.37 21.21
C LYS A 82 24.82 2.41 21.45
N ALA A 83 23.76 2.39 20.65
CA ALA A 83 22.64 3.33 20.81
C ALA A 83 21.90 3.12 22.14
N ARG A 84 21.80 1.88 22.63
CA ARG A 84 21.19 1.56 23.93
C ARG A 84 22.08 1.94 25.11
N GLU A 85 23.40 1.76 24.98
CA GLU A 85 24.38 2.11 26.01
C GLU A 85 24.51 3.61 26.23
N ASN A 86 24.33 4.42 25.17
CA ASN A 86 24.37 5.88 25.27
C ASN A 86 23.07 6.51 25.79
N GLN A 87 22.04 5.72 26.08
CA GLN A 87 20.74 6.18 26.61
C GLN A 87 20.51 5.85 28.09
N GLY A 88 21.47 5.17 28.75
CA GLY A 88 21.48 4.92 30.19
C GLY A 88 22.53 5.76 30.89
#